data_AF-A0A6N9J064-F1
#
_entry.id   AF-A0A6N9J064-F1
#
_cell.length_a   1.000
_cell.length_b   1.000
_cell.length_c   1.000
_cell.angle_alpha   90.00
_cell.angle_beta   90.00
_cell.angle_gamma   90.00
#
_symmetry.space_group_name_H-M   'P 1'
#
loop_
_entity.id
_entity.type
_entity.pdbx_description
1 polymer ?
#
loop_
_entity_poly.entity_id
_entity_poly.type
_entity_poly.pdbx_seq_one_letter_code
_entity_poly.pdbx_strand_id
1 'polypeptide(L)'
;METSVHAAVNVSILAMAVIFTVLTILIFTIQALVKMMPYEAPPPSPSRRKAGKSAVASSSHEDDHVAAITASLAMHMGKSPSDFRIVNISKR
;
A
#
# COMPACT_ATOMS: atom_id res chain seq x y z
N MET A 1 -2.37 -14.05 -55.36
CA MET A 1 -2.54 -14.56 -53.98
C MET A 1 -1.24 -14.45 -53.18
N GLU A 2 -0.08 -14.67 -53.80
CA GLU A 2 1.27 -14.49 -53.23
C GLU A 2 1.49 -13.15 -52.47
N THR A 3 1.03 -12.04 -53.04
CA THR A 3 1.21 -10.68 -52.47
C THR A 3 0.44 -10.47 -51.16
N SER A 4 -0.72 -11.12 -51.02
CA SER A 4 -1.55 -11.04 -49.82
C SER A 4 -0.91 -11.81 -48.65
N VAL A 5 -0.27 -12.95 -48.94
CA VAL A 5 0.45 -13.74 -47.92
C VAL A 5 1.65 -12.95 -47.41
N HIS A 6 2.41 -12.31 -48.30
CA HIS A 6 3.58 -11.53 -47.92
C HIS A 6 3.20 -10.29 -47.07
N ALA A 7 2.08 -9.64 -47.39
CA ALA A 7 1.54 -8.55 -46.57
C ALA A 7 1.07 -9.04 -45.19
N ALA A 8 0.38 -10.20 -45.13
CA ALA A 8 -0.07 -10.79 -43.88
C ALA A 8 1.10 -11.15 -42.94
N VAL A 9 2.19 -11.69 -43.50
CA VAL A 9 3.41 -12.00 -42.74
C VAL A 9 4.04 -10.72 -42.16
N ASN A 10 4.14 -9.65 -42.94
CA ASN A 10 4.67 -8.38 -42.44
C ASN A 10 3.83 -7.79 -41.30
N VAL A 11 2.49 -7.84 -41.43
CA VAL A 11 1.58 -7.37 -40.37
C VAL A 11 1.72 -8.24 -39.11
N SER A 12 1.86 -9.56 -39.25
CA SER A 12 2.07 -10.47 -38.13
C SER A 12 3.36 -10.17 -37.37
N ILE A 13 4.47 -9.98 -38.09
CA ILE A 13 5.77 -9.63 -37.49
C ILE A 13 5.68 -8.29 -36.78
N LEU A 14 5.06 -7.29 -37.40
CA LEU A 14 4.87 -5.98 -36.79
C LEU A 14 4.03 -6.07 -35.50
N ALA A 15 2.94 -6.84 -35.52
CA ALA A 15 2.11 -7.04 -34.34
C ALA A 15 2.89 -7.70 -33.18
N MET A 16 3.64 -8.77 -33.47
CA MET A 16 4.47 -9.45 -32.47
C MET A 16 5.54 -8.52 -31.89
N ALA A 17 6.20 -7.73 -32.74
CA ALA A 17 7.19 -6.75 -32.30
C ALA A 17 6.57 -5.65 -31.43
N VAL A 18 5.41 -5.12 -31.80
CA VAL A 18 4.71 -4.08 -31.03
C VAL A 18 4.27 -4.62 -29.67
N ILE A 19 3.68 -5.81 -29.60
CA ILE A 19 3.27 -6.44 -28.34
C ILE A 19 4.48 -6.57 -27.41
N PHE A 20 5.57 -7.13 -27.91
CA PHE A 20 6.78 -7.33 -27.10
C PHE A 20 7.36 -5.99 -26.62
N THR A 21 7.39 -4.99 -27.49
CA THR A 21 7.87 -3.64 -27.18
C THR A 21 7.02 -2.99 -26.09
N VAL A 22 5.70 -3.03 -26.22
CA VAL A 22 4.77 -2.47 -25.23
C VAL A 22 4.93 -3.15 -23.88
N LEU A 23 4.99 -4.48 -23.83
CA LEU A 23 5.21 -5.23 -22.59
C LEU A 23 6.55 -4.86 -21.95
N THR A 24 7.60 -4.75 -22.75
CA THR A 24 8.94 -4.37 -22.27
C THR A 24 8.94 -2.96 -21.67
N ILE A 25 8.35 -1.99 -22.36
CA ILE A 25 8.25 -0.60 -21.87
C ILE A 25 7.43 -0.55 -20.59
N LEU A 26 6.31 -1.29 -20.51
CA LEU A 26 5.45 -1.28 -19.33
C LEU A 26 6.18 -1.81 -18.10
N ILE A 27 6.84 -2.97 -18.22
CA ILE A 27 7.64 -3.57 -17.15
C ILE A 27 8.80 -2.64 -16.77
N PHE A 28 9.51 -2.10 -17.76
CA PHE A 28 10.61 -1.17 -17.54
C PHE A 28 10.16 0.07 -16.76
N THR A 29 8.99 0.62 -17.12
CA THR A 29 8.41 1.78 -16.44
C THR A 29 8.07 1.45 -14.99
N ILE A 30 7.46 0.29 -14.73
CA ILE A 30 7.19 -0.16 -13.35
C ILE A 30 8.49 -0.31 -12.56
N GLN A 31 9.53 -0.92 -13.14
CA GLN A 31 10.83 -1.05 -12.47
C GLN A 31 11.49 0.30 -12.19
N ALA A 32 11.39 1.25 -13.12
CA ALA A 32 11.89 2.61 -12.93
C ALA A 32 11.13 3.32 -11.79
N LEU A 33 9.80 3.20 -11.75
CA LEU A 33 8.98 3.76 -10.68
C LEU A 33 9.31 3.17 -9.30
N VAL A 34 9.52 1.85 -9.22
CA VAL A 34 9.93 1.17 -7.98
C VAL A 34 11.34 1.60 -7.53
N LYS A 35 12.25 1.84 -8.48
CA LYS A 35 13.60 2.36 -8.17
C LYS A 35 13.59 3.82 -7.72
N MET A 36 12.71 4.66 -8.26
CA MET A 36 12.63 6.09 -7.94
C MET A 36 11.83 6.38 -6.66
N MET A 37 10.82 5.56 -6.35
CA MET A 37 10.11 5.59 -5.08
C MET A 37 10.37 4.28 -4.33
N PRO A 38 11.59 4.08 -3.80
CA PRO A 38 11.85 2.95 -2.93
C PRO A 38 10.88 3.04 -1.75
N TYR A 39 10.10 1.98 -1.56
CA TYR A 39 9.18 1.87 -0.44
C TYR A 39 10.00 1.82 0.85
N GLU A 40 10.11 2.96 1.53
CA GLU A 40 10.50 2.98 2.93
C GLU A 40 9.35 2.37 3.72
N ALA A 41 9.49 1.08 4.04
CA ALA A 41 8.63 0.46 5.01
C ALA A 41 8.73 1.28 6.30
N PRO A 42 7.62 1.82 6.83
CA PRO A 42 7.63 2.43 8.14
C PRO A 42 8.29 1.45 9.11
N PRO A 43 9.23 1.91 9.96
CA PRO A 43 9.97 1.03 10.85
C PRO A 43 8.97 0.14 11.58
N PRO A 44 9.24 -1.18 11.69
CA PRO A 44 8.30 -2.11 12.30
C PRO A 44 7.94 -1.54 13.68
N SER A 45 6.66 -1.14 13.81
CA SER A 45 6.09 -0.73 15.09
C SER A 45 6.57 -1.76 16.11
N PRO A 46 7.23 -1.35 17.21
CA PRO A 46 7.78 -2.29 18.17
C PRO A 46 6.67 -3.26 18.53
N SER A 47 6.88 -4.52 18.15
CA SER A 47 6.00 -5.63 18.49
C SER A 47 5.77 -5.51 19.98
N ARG A 48 4.56 -5.05 20.35
CA ARG A 48 4.10 -5.03 21.73
C ARG A 48 4.17 -6.49 22.12
N ARG A 49 5.27 -6.88 22.78
CA ARG A 49 5.44 -8.17 23.43
C ARG A 49 4.07 -8.46 24.03
N LYS A 50 3.39 -9.48 23.50
CA LYS A 50 2.20 -10.04 24.14
C LYS A 50 2.69 -10.58 25.47
N ALA A 51 2.77 -9.69 26.46
CA ALA A 51 2.73 -10.06 27.85
C ALA A 51 1.37 -10.73 28.01
N GLY A 52 1.40 -12.03 28.26
CA GLY A 52 0.21 -12.82 28.43
C GLY A 52 -0.70 -12.23 29.49
N LYS A 53 -2.00 -12.25 29.21
CA LYS A 53 -3.05 -12.74 30.11
C LYS A 53 -4.41 -12.50 29.44
N SER A 54 -5.09 -13.62 29.25
CA SER A 54 -6.52 -13.86 29.45
C SER A 54 -7.49 -12.68 29.46
N ALA A 55 -8.57 -12.89 28.71
CA ALA A 55 -9.93 -12.41 28.94
C ALA A 55 -10.19 -10.89 28.79
N VAL A 56 -10.92 -10.55 27.72
CA VAL A 56 -12.27 -9.94 27.73
C VAL A 56 -12.51 -9.38 26.32
N ALA A 57 -13.28 -10.11 25.51
CA ALA A 57 -13.62 -9.76 24.14
C ALA A 57 -14.94 -8.96 24.08
N SER A 58 -15.02 -7.84 24.80
CA SER A 58 -16.22 -6.98 24.80
C SER A 58 -15.98 -5.47 24.92
N SER A 59 -14.74 -4.98 24.84
CA SER A 59 -14.42 -3.53 24.80
C SER A 59 -13.83 -3.05 23.46
N SER A 60 -13.68 -3.95 22.49
CA SER A 60 -12.90 -3.69 21.26
C SER A 60 -13.38 -2.45 20.50
N HIS A 61 -14.69 -2.23 20.42
CA HIS A 61 -15.22 -1.13 19.62
C HIS A 61 -14.87 0.24 20.22
N GLU A 62 -14.94 0.42 21.54
CA GLU A 62 -14.56 1.68 22.19
C GLU A 62 -13.04 1.90 22.18
N ASP A 63 -12.26 0.85 22.40
CA ASP A 63 -10.80 0.90 22.31
C ASP A 63 -10.32 1.24 20.89
N ASP A 64 -11.02 0.73 19.85
CA ASP A 64 -10.76 1.03 18.45
C ASP A 64 -11.05 2.52 18.13
N HIS A 65 -12.13 3.10 18.68
CA HIS A 65 -12.43 4.53 18.56
C HIS A 65 -11.34 5.38 19.24
N VAL A 66 -10.95 5.02 20.46
CA VAL A 66 -9.89 5.72 21.20
C VAL A 66 -8.57 5.65 20.44
N ALA A 67 -8.24 4.51 19.83
CA ALA A 67 -7.03 4.33 19.04
C ALA A 67 -7.06 5.17 17.75
N ALA A 68 -8.18 5.22 17.03
CA ALA A 68 -8.33 6.04 15.84
C ALA A 68 -8.25 7.54 16.14
N ILE A 69 -8.89 7.99 17.23
CA ILE A 69 -8.80 9.37 17.72
C ILE A 69 -7.37 9.70 18.13
N THR A 70 -6.71 8.80 18.86
CA THR A 70 -5.31 9.00 19.28
C THR A 70 -4.38 9.08 18.08
N ALA A 71 -4.55 8.21 17.08
CA ALA A 71 -3.70 8.20 15.89
C ALA A 71 -3.88 9.48 15.06
N SER A 72 -5.13 9.89 14.82
CA SER A 72 -5.42 11.13 14.09
C SER A 72 -4.91 12.37 14.82
N LEU A 73 -5.03 12.41 16.16
CA LEU A 73 -4.50 13.51 16.97
C LEU A 73 -2.97 13.53 17.02
N ALA A 74 -2.33 12.37 17.10
CA ALA A 74 -0.87 12.23 17.05
C ALA A 74 -0.32 12.73 15.71
N MET A 75 -0.96 12.35 14.61
CA MET A 75 -0.61 12.84 13.26
C MET A 75 -0.84 14.35 13.12
N HIS A 76 -1.96 14.87 13.64
CA HIS A 76 -2.28 16.30 13.52
C HIS A 76 -1.37 17.19 14.39
N MET A 77 -0.98 16.71 15.58
CA MET A 77 -0.16 17.48 16.51
C MET A 77 1.35 17.20 16.38
N GLY A 78 1.75 16.23 15.56
CA GLY A 78 3.14 15.77 15.46
C GLY A 78 3.71 15.22 16.78
N LYS A 79 2.84 14.82 17.72
CA LYS A 79 3.19 14.33 19.05
C LYS A 79 3.03 12.83 19.12
N SER A 80 3.83 12.18 19.96
CA SER A 80 3.70 10.73 20.16
C SER A 80 2.38 10.42 20.89
N PRO A 81 1.68 9.32 20.56
CA PRO A 81 0.53 8.81 21.32
C PRO A 81 0.80 8.58 22.82
N SER A 82 2.07 8.55 23.25
CA SER A 82 2.47 8.47 24.65
C SER A 82 2.41 9.80 25.39
N ASP A 83 2.45 10.93 24.67
CA ASP A 83 2.51 12.27 25.24
C ASP A 83 1.14 12.81 25.65
N PHE A 84 0.07 12.15 25.22
CA PHE A 84 -1.30 12.50 25.55
C PHE A 84 -2.16 11.25 25.69
N ARG A 85 -3.14 11.30 26.60
CA ARG A 85 -4.06 10.18 26.85
C ARG A 85 -5.49 10.68 26.93
N ILE A 86 -6.37 9.99 26.23
CA ILE A 86 -7.80 10.25 26.27
C ILE A 86 -8.35 9.59 27.54
N VAL A 87 -8.88 10.42 28.44
CA VAL A 87 -9.42 9.97 29.74
C VAL A 87 -10.94 9.90 29.78
N ASN A 88 -11.64 10.64 28.92
CA ASN A 88 -13.10 10.62 28.82
C ASN A 88 -13.52 11.05 27.40
N ILE A 89 -14.56 10.42 26.87
CA ILE A 89 -15.22 10.81 25.62
C ILE A 89 -16.68 11.09 25.94
N SER A 90 -17.04 12.36 26.04
CA SER A 90 -18.43 12.79 26.21
C SER A 90 -19.09 12.94 24.84
N LYS A 91 -20.13 12.16 24.57
CA LYS A 91 -21.03 12.38 23.43
C LYS A 91 -22.07 13.43 23.84
N ARG A 92 -22.24 14.46 23.02
CA ARG A 92 -23.25 15.50 23.22
C ARG A 92 -24.59 15.07 22.63
#